data_AF-A0A1Y2DSA0-F1
#
_entry.id   AF-A0A1Y2DSA0-F1
#
_cell.length_a   1.000
_cell.length_b   1.000
_cell.length_c   1.000
_cell.angle_alpha   90.00
_cell.angle_beta   90.00
_cell.angle_gamma   90.00
#
_symmetry.space_group_name_H-M   'P 1'
#
loop_
_entity.id
_entity.type
_entity.pdbx_description
1 polymer ?
#
loop_
_entity_poly.entity_id
_entity_poly.type
_entity_poly.pdbx_seq_one_letter_code
_entity_poly.pdbx_strand_id
1 'polypeptide(L)'
;MAKPGKNAYGIVQQFFIHKKNNPPLKTFASSAVKMMVDYSFDGLDIDWEYPADSTEPQYFVTLLEACRNALDSYSSKQHFDYKNMMAYDYAGGFDESSTGHQSNIFKDGPNPNATKFNTDDAIKSYLSQGIDPQKINLGLPLYGRSFEATKGIGRLYSGVVASDADPPGTVEEWDDIAKESYSIDHATGELITYDNVRAAEAKL
;
A
#
# COMPACT_ATOMS: atom_id res chain seq x y z
N MET A 1 0.71 11.66 -17.99
CA MET A 1 -0.01 12.57 -17.08
C MET A 1 -1.46 12.15 -16.95
N ALA A 2 -1.81 11.45 -15.87
CA ALA A 2 -3.22 11.23 -15.52
C ALA A 2 -3.84 12.57 -15.12
N LYS A 3 -4.98 12.91 -15.72
CA LYS A 3 -5.72 14.12 -15.35
C LYS A 3 -6.37 13.89 -13.99
N PRO A 4 -6.42 14.91 -13.10
CA PRO A 4 -7.16 14.82 -11.85
C PRO A 4 -8.62 14.41 -12.10
N GLY A 5 -9.06 13.34 -11.43
CA GLY A 5 -10.48 13.10 -11.17
C GLY A 5 -11.24 12.18 -12.12
N LYS A 6 -10.61 11.26 -12.88
CA LYS A 6 -11.36 10.26 -13.69
C LYS A 6 -10.63 8.93 -13.88
N ASN A 7 -10.70 8.03 -12.90
CA ASN A 7 -10.42 6.60 -13.06
C ASN A 7 -10.75 5.88 -11.74
N ALA A 8 -11.80 5.06 -11.64
CA ALA A 8 -12.27 4.35 -10.43
C ALA A 8 -12.60 5.20 -9.15
N TYR A 9 -11.93 6.33 -8.93
CA TYR A 9 -11.91 7.26 -7.80
C TYR A 9 -13.14 8.17 -7.66
N GLY A 10 -14.36 7.64 -7.84
CA GLY A 10 -15.59 8.41 -7.59
C GLY A 10 -15.75 8.82 -6.11
N ILE A 11 -15.19 8.03 -5.19
CA ILE A 11 -15.27 8.27 -3.74
C ILE A 11 -14.29 9.37 -3.31
N VAL A 12 -13.07 9.41 -3.87
CA VAL A 12 -12.06 10.45 -3.56
C VAL A 12 -12.58 11.85 -3.94
N GLN A 13 -13.39 11.95 -5.00
CA GLN A 13 -14.02 13.22 -5.39
C GLN A 13 -14.96 13.78 -4.31
N GLN A 14 -15.56 12.94 -3.46
CA GLN A 14 -16.44 13.36 -2.36
C GLN A 14 -15.67 14.01 -1.20
N PHE A 15 -14.42 13.62 -0.96
CA PHE A 15 -13.54 14.31 0.01
C PHE A 15 -13.21 15.74 -0.47
N PHE A 16 -12.97 15.92 -1.78
CA PHE A 16 -12.80 17.24 -2.38
C PHE A 16 -14.06 18.13 -2.23
N ILE A 17 -15.27 17.54 -2.34
CA ILE A 17 -16.53 18.28 -2.16
C ILE A 17 -16.75 18.66 -0.68
N HIS A 18 -16.29 17.84 0.26
CA HIS A 18 -16.38 18.13 1.70
C HIS A 18 -15.53 19.35 2.13
N LYS A 19 -14.46 19.69 1.40
CA LYS A 19 -13.66 20.92 1.61
C LYS A 19 -14.48 22.21 1.46
N LYS A 20 -15.55 22.21 0.65
CA LYS A 20 -16.27 23.44 0.27
C LYS A 20 -17.41 23.83 1.23
N ASN A 21 -17.93 22.89 2.03
CA ASN A 21 -19.11 23.11 2.88
C ASN A 21 -18.92 22.74 4.36
N ASN A 22 -17.71 22.34 4.79
CA ASN A 22 -17.34 22.18 6.20
C ASN A 22 -18.35 21.38 7.05
N PRO A 23 -18.83 20.18 6.64
CA PRO A 23 -19.36 19.28 7.64
C PRO A 23 -18.20 18.95 8.60
N PRO A 24 -18.36 19.14 9.92
CA PRO A 24 -17.25 18.96 10.85
C PRO A 24 -16.74 17.51 10.73
N LEU A 25 -15.43 17.31 10.67
CA LEU A 25 -14.76 15.98 10.60
C LEU A 25 -15.37 14.95 11.57
N LYS A 26 -15.89 15.44 12.70
CA LYS A 26 -16.66 14.69 13.69
C LYS A 26 -17.90 13.98 13.13
N THR A 27 -18.65 14.61 12.22
CA THR A 27 -19.81 14.00 11.55
C THR A 27 -19.38 12.84 10.67
N PHE A 28 -18.36 13.04 9.82
CA PHE A 28 -17.81 11.97 8.98
C PHE A 28 -17.33 10.79 9.86
N ALA A 29 -16.50 11.08 10.86
CA ALA A 29 -15.97 10.07 11.78
C ALA A 29 -17.09 9.31 12.50
N SER A 30 -18.09 10.02 13.04
CA SER A 30 -19.21 9.40 13.75
C SER A 30 -20.09 8.55 12.82
N SER A 31 -20.35 8.99 11.58
CA SER A 31 -21.12 8.21 10.62
C SER A 31 -20.36 7.01 10.09
N ALA A 32 -19.05 7.12 9.87
CA ALA A 32 -18.20 6.02 9.44
C ALA A 32 -18.14 4.93 10.52
N VAL A 33 -17.90 5.32 11.78
CA VAL A 33 -17.96 4.39 12.92
C VAL A 33 -19.35 3.78 13.07
N LYS A 34 -20.44 4.57 12.89
CA LYS A 34 -21.79 4.02 12.94
C LYS A 34 -22.01 2.94 11.86
N MET A 35 -21.59 3.19 10.62
CA MET A 35 -21.69 2.20 9.55
C MET A 35 -20.86 0.94 9.86
N MET A 36 -19.63 1.12 10.34
CA MET A 36 -18.77 0.02 10.78
C MET A 36 -19.52 -0.88 11.78
N VAL A 37 -20.18 -0.27 12.78
CA VAL A 37 -20.96 -1.00 13.80
C VAL A 37 -22.21 -1.64 13.24
N ASP A 38 -23.04 -0.88 12.50
CA ASP A 38 -24.31 -1.35 11.97
C ASP A 38 -24.14 -2.58 11.06
N TYR A 39 -23.01 -2.66 10.35
CA TYR A 39 -22.67 -3.75 9.44
C TYR A 39 -21.66 -4.76 10.02
N SER A 40 -21.34 -4.66 11.32
CA SER A 40 -20.44 -5.59 12.02
C SER A 40 -19.04 -5.72 11.40
N PHE A 41 -18.47 -4.59 10.96
CA PHE A 41 -17.07 -4.50 10.58
C PHE A 41 -16.19 -4.20 11.80
N ASP A 42 -14.93 -4.60 11.74
CA ASP A 42 -13.96 -4.48 12.85
C ASP A 42 -13.05 -3.24 12.76
N GLY A 43 -13.19 -2.42 11.71
CA GLY A 43 -12.32 -1.27 11.51
C GLY A 43 -12.75 -0.35 10.37
N LEU A 44 -12.03 0.76 10.26
CA LEU A 44 -12.15 1.72 9.17
C LEU A 44 -10.82 1.77 8.43
N ASP A 45 -10.86 1.60 7.12
CA ASP A 45 -9.74 1.87 6.23
C ASP A 45 -10.00 3.21 5.51
N ILE A 46 -9.02 4.12 5.56
CA ILE A 46 -9.15 5.46 4.96
C ILE A 46 -8.14 5.57 3.82
N ASP A 47 -8.63 5.24 2.63
CA ASP A 47 -7.87 5.27 1.40
C ASP A 47 -7.95 6.66 0.72
N TRP A 48 -7.01 7.54 1.03
CA TRP A 48 -6.89 8.87 0.40
C TRP A 48 -5.74 8.89 -0.60
N GLU A 49 -6.08 8.78 -1.87
CA GLU A 49 -5.11 8.79 -2.99
C GLU A 49 -5.25 10.04 -3.86
N TYR A 50 -4.39 11.06 -3.74
CA TYR A 50 -3.37 11.31 -2.73
C TYR A 50 -3.53 12.77 -2.25
N PRO A 51 -3.00 13.14 -1.07
CA PRO A 51 -2.95 14.55 -0.65
C PRO A 51 -2.29 15.42 -1.73
N ALA A 52 -2.99 16.46 -2.19
CA ALA A 52 -2.62 17.23 -3.38
C ALA A 52 -1.66 18.40 -3.10
N ASP A 53 -1.60 18.89 -1.86
CA ASP A 53 -0.74 20.01 -1.46
C ASP A 53 -0.21 19.86 -0.03
N SER A 54 0.67 20.77 0.41
CA SER A 54 1.33 20.71 1.72
C SER A 54 0.39 20.90 2.92
N THR A 55 -0.85 21.29 2.70
CA THR A 55 -1.86 21.46 3.76
C THR A 55 -2.72 20.20 3.95
N GLU A 56 -2.89 19.40 2.89
CA GLU A 56 -3.73 18.20 2.92
C GLU A 56 -3.23 17.08 3.84
N PRO A 57 -1.91 16.83 4.01
CA PRO A 57 -1.41 15.94 5.06
C PRO A 57 -1.85 16.35 6.47
N GLN A 58 -1.93 17.65 6.77
CA GLN A 58 -2.37 18.13 8.09
C GLN A 58 -3.87 17.88 8.30
N TYR A 59 -4.67 18.02 7.25
CA TYR A 59 -6.09 17.64 7.26
C TYR A 59 -6.27 16.13 7.41
N PHE A 60 -5.43 15.32 6.76
CA PHE A 60 -5.45 13.88 6.92
C PHE A 60 -5.16 13.46 8.37
N VAL A 61 -4.17 14.08 9.01
CA VAL A 61 -3.91 13.87 10.45
C VAL A 61 -5.13 14.21 11.31
N THR A 62 -5.79 15.34 11.03
CA THR A 62 -6.96 15.79 11.81
C THR A 62 -8.17 14.87 11.58
N LEU A 63 -8.33 14.33 10.36
CA LEU A 63 -9.33 13.33 10.02
C LEU A 63 -9.09 12.01 10.77
N LEU A 64 -7.84 11.53 10.75
CA LEU A 64 -7.44 10.32 11.47
C LEU A 64 -7.65 10.48 12.99
N GLU A 65 -7.33 11.65 13.55
CA GLU A 65 -7.61 11.97 14.96
C GLU A 65 -9.12 11.94 15.26
N ALA A 66 -9.96 12.53 14.40
CA ALA A 66 -11.40 12.51 14.58
C ALA A 66 -11.98 11.08 14.51
N CYS A 67 -11.53 10.27 13.55
CA CYS A 67 -11.88 8.85 13.42
C CYS A 67 -11.42 8.05 14.63
N ARG A 68 -10.19 8.26 15.11
CA ARG A 68 -9.66 7.60 16.31
C ARG A 68 -10.47 7.94 17.55
N ASN A 69 -10.81 9.21 17.77
CA ASN A 69 -11.65 9.63 18.90
C ASN A 69 -13.06 9.00 18.84
N ALA A 70 -13.65 8.88 17.65
CA ALA A 70 -14.94 8.23 17.45
C ALA A 70 -14.86 6.71 17.70
N LEU A 71 -13.78 6.09 17.21
CA LEU A 71 -13.47 4.68 17.48
C LEU A 71 -13.20 4.43 18.96
N ASP A 72 -12.44 5.27 19.67
CA ASP A 72 -12.19 5.15 21.12
C ASP A 72 -13.49 5.28 21.93
N SER A 73 -14.36 6.22 21.53
CA SER A 73 -15.69 6.38 22.13
C SER A 73 -16.58 5.14 21.94
N TYR A 74 -16.32 4.36 20.88
CA TYR A 74 -16.99 3.09 20.62
C TYR A 74 -16.28 1.89 21.29
N SER A 75 -14.95 1.76 21.12
CA SER A 75 -14.12 0.65 21.58
C SER A 75 -13.93 0.64 23.09
N SER A 76 -14.02 1.80 23.77
CA SER A 76 -14.20 1.86 25.23
C SER A 76 -15.41 1.09 25.74
N LYS A 77 -16.29 0.62 24.83
CA LYS A 77 -17.41 -0.27 25.12
C LYS A 77 -17.19 -1.72 24.65
N GLN A 78 -16.19 -2.02 23.80
CA GLN A 78 -16.05 -3.33 23.11
C GLN A 78 -14.60 -3.86 22.82
N HIS A 79 -13.53 -3.22 23.31
CA HIS A 79 -12.17 -3.81 23.47
C HIS A 79 -11.38 -4.40 22.26
N PHE A 80 -11.58 -3.98 21.00
CA PHE A 80 -10.69 -4.41 19.89
C PHE A 80 -10.25 -3.24 18.99
N ASP A 81 -8.94 -3.18 18.69
CA ASP A 81 -8.31 -2.16 17.82
C ASP A 81 -7.05 -2.74 17.14
N TYR A 82 -7.07 -2.91 15.80
CA TYR A 82 -5.94 -3.33 14.96
C TYR A 82 -5.57 -2.24 13.92
N LYS A 83 -4.37 -2.33 13.35
CA LYS A 83 -3.82 -1.48 12.30
C LYS A 83 -3.39 -2.35 11.13
N ASN A 84 -4.03 -2.18 9.98
CA ASN A 84 -3.61 -2.86 8.75
C ASN A 84 -2.48 -2.08 8.09
N MET A 85 -1.35 -2.75 7.86
CA MET A 85 -0.20 -2.17 7.19
C MET A 85 -0.19 -2.62 5.73
N MET A 86 -0.31 -1.66 4.81
CA MET A 86 -0.25 -1.90 3.36
C MET A 86 1.21 -2.16 2.96
N ALA A 87 1.69 -3.38 3.18
CA ALA A 87 3.06 -3.79 2.94
C ALA A 87 3.30 -4.20 1.47
N TYR A 88 2.80 -3.38 0.56
CA TYR A 88 2.82 -3.58 -0.88
C TYR A 88 2.81 -2.23 -1.61
N ASP A 89 2.88 -2.25 -2.94
CA ASP A 89 3.02 -1.05 -3.80
C ASP A 89 4.28 -0.22 -3.51
N TYR A 90 5.37 -0.86 -3.08
CA TYR A 90 6.68 -0.23 -2.94
C TYR A 90 7.33 0.12 -4.28
N ALA A 91 6.92 -0.55 -5.35
CA ALA A 91 7.35 -0.30 -6.72
C ALA A 91 6.20 -0.59 -7.69
N GLY A 92 6.19 0.10 -8.83
CA GLY A 92 5.19 -0.10 -9.88
C GLY A 92 5.37 0.90 -11.01
N GLY A 93 4.44 0.94 -11.95
CA GLY A 93 4.55 1.80 -13.15
C GLY A 93 4.58 3.31 -12.90
N PHE A 94 4.32 3.75 -11.66
CA PHE A 94 4.48 5.12 -11.19
C PHE A 94 5.93 5.48 -10.83
N ASP A 95 6.83 4.50 -10.73
CA ASP A 95 8.25 4.71 -10.40
C ASP A 95 9.07 5.00 -11.66
N GLU A 96 9.29 6.27 -11.99
CA GLU A 96 10.02 6.63 -13.23
C GLU A 96 11.51 6.25 -13.25
N SER A 97 12.05 5.67 -12.16
CA SER A 97 13.49 5.43 -12.03
C SER A 97 13.91 4.00 -12.36
N SER A 98 13.30 2.99 -11.75
CA SER A 98 13.71 1.59 -11.97
C SER A 98 12.59 0.65 -11.57
N THR A 99 12.66 -0.58 -12.08
CA THR A 99 11.92 -1.69 -11.52
C THR A 99 12.30 -1.88 -10.05
N GLY A 100 11.40 -2.50 -9.29
CA GLY A 100 11.62 -2.83 -7.89
C GLY A 100 10.63 -3.88 -7.43
N HIS A 101 10.89 -4.43 -6.25
CA HIS A 101 10.00 -5.36 -5.58
C HIS A 101 8.81 -4.60 -5.02
N GLN A 102 7.60 -5.11 -5.23
CA GLN A 102 6.41 -4.39 -4.78
C GLN A 102 6.10 -4.62 -3.29
N SER A 103 6.53 -5.74 -2.70
CA SER A 103 6.16 -6.12 -1.33
C SER A 103 7.28 -6.80 -0.53
N ASN A 104 8.54 -6.52 -0.87
CA ASN A 104 9.70 -7.11 -0.21
C ASN A 104 9.75 -6.86 1.31
N ILE A 105 10.20 -7.88 2.05
CA ILE A 105 10.36 -7.81 3.50
C ILE A 105 11.56 -6.93 3.85
N PHE A 106 12.70 -7.21 3.23
CA PHE A 106 13.98 -6.59 3.59
C PHE A 106 14.52 -5.72 2.47
N LYS A 107 15.46 -4.87 2.86
CA LYS A 107 16.27 -4.09 1.94
C LYS A 107 17.38 -4.95 1.32
N ASP A 108 17.52 -4.91 0.01
CA ASP A 108 18.67 -5.45 -0.70
C ASP A 108 19.79 -4.39 -0.77
N GLY A 109 20.82 -4.55 0.07
CA GLY A 109 21.98 -3.66 0.10
C GLY A 109 22.79 -3.67 -1.21
N PRO A 110 23.11 -4.83 -1.78
CA PRO A 110 23.69 -4.95 -3.13
C PRO A 110 22.84 -4.38 -4.27
N ASN A 111 21.50 -4.42 -4.18
CA ASN A 111 20.59 -3.87 -5.20
C ASN A 111 19.58 -2.87 -4.60
N PRO A 112 20.05 -1.69 -4.15
CA PRO A 112 19.20 -0.76 -3.40
C PRO A 112 18.05 -0.18 -4.23
N ASN A 113 18.17 -0.19 -5.56
CA ASN A 113 17.12 0.27 -6.47
C ASN A 113 15.93 -0.70 -6.51
N ALA A 114 16.14 -1.99 -6.19
CA ALA A 114 15.07 -2.97 -6.14
C ALA A 114 14.21 -2.83 -4.88
N THR A 115 14.74 -2.24 -3.80
CA THR A 115 14.08 -2.16 -2.49
C THR A 115 14.15 -0.75 -1.92
N LYS A 116 13.62 0.23 -2.67
CA LYS A 116 13.57 1.64 -2.24
C LYS A 116 12.77 1.80 -0.94
N PHE A 117 11.73 0.99 -0.80
CA PHE A 117 10.95 0.78 0.41
C PHE A 117 11.00 -0.71 0.79
N ASN A 118 10.71 -1.04 2.05
CA ASN A 118 10.65 -2.42 2.55
C ASN A 118 9.79 -2.48 3.82
N THR A 119 9.25 -3.67 4.10
CA THR A 119 8.37 -3.90 5.25
C THR A 119 9.09 -3.77 6.58
N ASP A 120 10.32 -4.28 6.71
CA ASP A 120 11.07 -4.31 7.96
C ASP A 120 11.35 -2.89 8.52
N ASP A 121 11.80 -1.97 7.67
CA ASP A 121 12.01 -0.56 8.05
C ASP A 121 10.70 0.11 8.47
N ALA A 122 9.61 -0.20 7.76
CA ALA A 122 8.31 0.37 8.08
C ALA A 122 7.75 -0.20 9.39
N ILE A 123 7.90 -1.50 9.68
CA ILE A 123 7.57 -2.09 10.99
C ILE A 123 8.41 -1.46 12.10
N LYS A 124 9.73 -1.34 11.93
CA LYS A 124 10.61 -0.68 12.90
C LYS A 124 10.17 0.76 13.20
N SER A 125 9.71 1.48 12.19
CA SER A 125 9.13 2.82 12.35
C SER A 125 7.87 2.80 13.23
N TYR A 126 6.95 1.86 13.01
CA TYR A 126 5.75 1.69 13.85
C TYR A 126 6.10 1.37 15.30
N LEU A 127 7.02 0.44 15.52
CA LEU A 127 7.46 0.02 16.86
C LEU A 127 8.15 1.18 17.60
N SER A 128 8.96 1.98 16.89
CA SER A 128 9.62 3.16 17.49
C SER A 128 8.63 4.23 17.99
N GLN A 129 7.40 4.24 17.44
CA GLN A 129 6.30 5.11 17.86
C GLN A 129 5.42 4.49 18.95
N GLY A 130 5.80 3.34 19.51
CA GLY A 130 5.09 2.67 20.59
C GLY A 130 3.85 1.89 20.15
N ILE A 131 3.72 1.57 18.85
CA ILE A 131 2.64 0.72 18.36
C ILE A 131 2.92 -0.72 18.81
N ASP A 132 1.98 -1.32 19.52
CA ASP A 132 2.05 -2.72 19.92
C ASP A 132 2.08 -3.62 18.67
N PRO A 133 3.12 -4.47 18.50
CA PRO A 133 3.21 -5.37 17.36
C PRO A 133 2.00 -6.30 17.23
N GLN A 134 1.34 -6.68 18.33
CA GLN A 134 0.14 -7.54 18.30
C GLN A 134 -1.08 -6.84 17.66
N LYS A 135 -1.00 -5.52 17.45
CA LYS A 135 -2.04 -4.72 16.80
C LYS A 135 -1.74 -4.45 15.33
N ILE A 136 -0.66 -5.00 14.76
CA ILE A 136 -0.31 -4.78 13.35
C ILE A 136 -0.69 -6.02 12.55
N ASN A 137 -1.60 -5.85 11.60
CA ASN A 137 -1.89 -6.85 10.58
C ASN A 137 -1.03 -6.53 9.35
N LEU A 138 -0.16 -7.45 8.96
CA LEU A 138 0.67 -7.29 7.78
C LEU A 138 -0.13 -7.61 6.50
N GLY A 139 -0.16 -6.67 5.56
CA GLY A 139 -0.80 -6.87 4.27
C GLY A 139 0.02 -7.77 3.35
N LEU A 140 -0.66 -8.66 2.63
CA LEU A 140 -0.07 -9.52 1.59
C LEU A 140 -0.79 -9.23 0.27
N PRO A 141 -0.09 -8.80 -0.80
CA PRO A 141 -0.72 -8.56 -2.09
C PRO A 141 -1.11 -9.89 -2.75
N LEU A 142 -2.30 -9.93 -3.33
CA LEU A 142 -2.76 -11.03 -4.20
C LEU A 142 -2.68 -10.65 -5.69
N TYR A 143 -1.79 -9.71 -6.03
CA TYR A 143 -1.60 -9.17 -7.37
C TYR A 143 -0.12 -8.84 -7.61
N GLY A 144 0.23 -8.64 -8.88
CA GLY A 144 1.57 -8.30 -9.35
C GLY A 144 1.75 -6.83 -9.72
N ARG A 145 3.00 -6.38 -9.88
CA ARG A 145 3.33 -5.12 -10.56
C ARG A 145 4.29 -5.41 -11.70
N SER A 146 3.96 -4.90 -12.88
CA SER A 146 4.64 -5.25 -14.12
C SER A 146 5.51 -4.13 -14.67
N PHE A 147 6.53 -4.52 -15.43
CA PHE A 147 7.47 -3.65 -16.12
C PHE A 147 7.85 -4.27 -17.47
N GLU A 148 8.17 -3.43 -18.46
CA GLU A 148 8.61 -3.86 -19.79
C GLU A 148 9.99 -3.29 -20.15
N ALA A 149 10.66 -3.99 -21.06
CA ALA A 149 11.95 -3.59 -21.62
C ALA A 149 12.99 -3.29 -20.53
N THR A 150 12.99 -4.11 -19.48
CA THR A 150 13.99 -4.05 -18.41
C THR A 150 15.04 -5.14 -18.54
N LYS A 151 16.16 -4.97 -17.83
CA LYS A 151 17.23 -5.98 -17.71
C LYS A 151 17.12 -6.79 -16.41
N GLY A 152 16.06 -6.61 -15.62
CA GLY A 152 15.85 -7.28 -14.34
C GLY A 152 15.42 -6.33 -13.23
N ILE A 153 15.31 -6.86 -12.02
CA ILE A 153 14.89 -6.09 -10.84
C ILE A 153 15.94 -5.03 -10.46
N GLY A 154 15.49 -3.83 -10.07
CA GLY A 154 16.37 -2.69 -9.75
C GLY A 154 17.00 -2.01 -10.97
N ARG A 155 16.51 -2.29 -12.19
CA ARG A 155 17.04 -1.74 -13.46
C ARG A 155 16.04 -0.79 -14.12
N LEU A 156 16.52 0.05 -15.02
CA LEU A 156 15.65 0.91 -15.83
C LEU A 156 14.65 0.06 -16.62
N TYR A 157 13.47 0.63 -16.89
CA TYR A 157 12.42 0.04 -17.73
C TYR A 157 11.85 1.14 -18.66
N SER A 158 11.08 0.76 -19.68
CA SER A 158 10.47 1.75 -20.60
C SER A 158 8.99 1.52 -20.92
N GLY A 159 8.32 0.61 -20.21
CA GLY A 159 6.89 0.37 -20.32
C GLY A 159 6.33 -0.40 -19.13
N VAL A 160 5.01 -0.53 -19.07
CA VAL A 160 4.28 -1.35 -18.09
C VAL A 160 3.09 -1.99 -18.77
N VAL A 161 2.76 -3.22 -18.38
CA VAL A 161 1.58 -3.93 -18.88
C VAL A 161 0.44 -3.91 -17.85
N ALA A 162 -0.79 -3.75 -18.31
CA ALA A 162 -1.97 -3.86 -17.45
C ALA A 162 -2.37 -5.34 -17.22
N SER A 163 -1.40 -6.21 -16.95
CA SER A 163 -1.59 -7.63 -16.68
C SER A 163 -0.76 -8.04 -15.47
N ASP A 164 -1.40 -8.77 -14.56
CA ASP A 164 -0.79 -9.34 -13.36
C ASP A 164 -0.53 -10.85 -13.51
N ALA A 165 -0.81 -11.41 -14.70
CA ALA A 165 -0.56 -12.81 -15.01
C ALA A 165 0.81 -13.00 -15.66
N ASP A 166 1.51 -14.07 -15.25
CA ASP A 166 2.80 -14.43 -15.83
C ASP A 166 2.71 -14.64 -17.35
N PRO A 167 3.44 -13.84 -18.13
CA PRO A 167 3.51 -14.00 -19.58
C PRO A 167 4.14 -15.35 -19.95
N PRO A 168 3.71 -15.98 -21.05
CA PRO A 168 4.37 -17.18 -21.55
C PRO A 168 5.86 -16.94 -21.81
N GLY A 169 6.73 -17.74 -21.19
CA GLY A 169 8.18 -17.67 -21.41
C GLY A 169 8.96 -16.94 -20.32
N THR A 170 8.29 -16.39 -19.31
CA THR A 170 8.98 -15.89 -18.11
C THR A 170 9.54 -17.03 -17.27
N VAL A 171 10.59 -16.72 -16.51
CA VAL A 171 11.16 -17.58 -15.48
C VAL A 171 10.95 -16.89 -14.14
N GLU A 172 10.44 -17.64 -13.15
CA GLU A 172 10.33 -17.16 -11.77
C GLU A 172 11.73 -17.15 -11.11
N GLU A 173 12.06 -16.04 -10.48
CA GLU A 173 13.30 -15.77 -9.78
C GLU A 173 13.00 -15.44 -8.32
N TRP A 174 13.96 -15.76 -7.45
CA TRP A 174 13.87 -15.50 -6.02
C TRP A 174 15.01 -14.60 -5.55
N ASP A 175 14.64 -13.46 -4.98
CA ASP A 175 15.58 -12.59 -4.29
C ASP A 175 15.71 -13.02 -2.83
N ASP A 176 16.79 -13.72 -2.50
CA ASP A 176 16.98 -14.24 -1.14
C ASP A 176 17.34 -13.16 -0.11
N ILE A 177 17.73 -11.96 -0.53
CA ILE A 177 17.98 -10.85 0.40
C ILE A 177 16.67 -10.14 0.69
N ALA A 178 15.94 -9.73 -0.35
CA ALA A 178 14.68 -9.01 -0.23
C ALA A 178 13.52 -9.90 0.29
N LYS A 179 13.65 -11.22 0.10
CA LYS A 179 12.62 -12.25 0.37
C LYS A 179 11.37 -12.05 -0.47
N GLU A 180 11.56 -11.84 -1.77
CA GLU A 180 10.49 -11.58 -2.73
C GLU A 180 10.72 -12.38 -4.02
N SER A 181 9.62 -12.77 -4.66
CA SER A 181 9.59 -13.37 -6.00
C SER A 181 9.33 -12.34 -7.10
N TYR A 182 9.84 -12.63 -8.28
CA TYR A 182 9.44 -11.97 -9.52
C TYR A 182 9.62 -12.93 -10.69
N SER A 183 8.87 -12.73 -11.77
CA SER A 183 9.09 -13.42 -13.03
C SER A 183 9.72 -12.47 -14.04
N ILE A 184 10.57 -12.99 -14.94
CA ILE A 184 11.13 -12.21 -16.05
C ILE A 184 11.28 -13.06 -17.32
N ASP A 185 10.91 -12.48 -18.46
CA ASP A 185 11.34 -12.96 -19.76
C ASP A 185 12.62 -12.20 -20.16
N HIS A 186 13.75 -12.91 -20.19
CA HIS A 186 15.04 -12.31 -20.52
C HIS A 186 15.18 -11.87 -21.98
N ALA A 187 14.32 -12.34 -22.88
CA ALA A 187 14.33 -11.94 -24.29
C ALA A 187 13.62 -10.60 -24.49
N THR A 188 12.46 -10.42 -23.86
CA THR A 188 11.62 -9.21 -24.01
C THR A 188 11.88 -8.17 -22.93
N GLY A 189 12.37 -8.59 -21.76
CA GLY A 189 12.49 -7.75 -20.58
C GLY A 189 11.16 -7.45 -19.91
N GLU A 190 10.13 -8.27 -20.16
CA GLU A 190 8.87 -8.23 -19.40
C GLU A 190 9.10 -8.85 -18.02
N LEU A 191 8.78 -8.11 -16.96
CA LEU A 191 9.01 -8.50 -15.57
C LEU A 191 7.76 -8.24 -14.74
N ILE A 192 7.41 -9.16 -13.85
CA ILE A 192 6.33 -8.98 -12.86
C ILE A 192 6.87 -9.32 -11.47
N THR A 193 6.75 -8.41 -10.51
CA THR A 193 7.03 -8.67 -9.08
C THR A 193 5.74 -9.00 -8.35
N TYR A 194 5.74 -10.05 -7.53
CA TYR A 194 4.54 -10.55 -6.84
C TYR A 194 4.91 -11.48 -5.67
N ASP A 195 3.94 -11.76 -4.82
CA ASP A 195 4.03 -12.79 -3.78
C ASP A 195 3.64 -14.16 -4.32
N ASN A 196 4.60 -15.05 -4.43
CA ASN A 196 4.33 -16.48 -4.55
C ASN A 196 4.17 -17.12 -3.16
N VAL A 197 3.93 -18.43 -3.12
CA VAL A 197 3.78 -19.19 -1.86
C VAL A 197 5.00 -19.00 -0.93
N ARG A 198 6.22 -18.99 -1.49
CA ARG A 198 7.45 -18.84 -0.71
C ARG A 198 7.59 -17.44 -0.11
N ALA A 199 7.23 -16.40 -0.86
CA ALA A 199 7.21 -15.02 -0.37
C ALA A 199 6.17 -14.86 0.76
N ALA A 200 4.97 -15.42 0.57
CA ALA A 200 3.93 -15.43 1.59
C ALA A 200 4.37 -16.17 2.87
N GLU A 201 5.00 -17.34 2.74
CA GLU A 201 5.56 -18.10 3.87
C GLU A 201 6.66 -17.35 4.61
N ALA A 202 7.49 -16.57 3.91
CA ALA A 202 8.53 -15.76 4.54
C ALA A 202 7.98 -14.58 5.37
N LYS A 203 6.70 -14.20 5.16
CA LYS A 203 6.00 -13.10 5.83
C LYS A 203 5.17 -13.55 7.05
N LEU A 204 5.08 -14.86 7.31
CA LEU A 204 4.43 -15.46 8.48
C LEU A 204 5.37 -15.56 9.69
#